data_AF-A0AAW6KDB9-F1
#
_entry.id   AF-A0AAW6KDB9-F1
#
_cell.length_a   1.000
_cell.length_b   1.000
_cell.length_c   1.000
_cell.angle_alpha   90.00
_cell.angle_beta   90.00
_cell.angle_gamma   90.00
#
_symmetry.space_group_name_H-M   'P 1'
#
loop_
_entity.id
_entity.type
_entity.pdbx_description
1 polymer ?
#
loop_
_entity_poly.entity_id
_entity_poly.type
_entity_poly.pdbx_seq_one_letter_code
_entity_poly.pdbx_strand_id
1 'polypeptide(L)'
;MAFVGFEESQEVRQLAESLIDKHHPHLKDAKKHIGFYIREGNSKWAGKAKKCTAFERHMTDYMLFVFINKEAWKTMNHEQRAALVDHELCHFTRAEWEEPDPNDSSKWVTMYG
;
A
#
# COMPACT_ATOMS: atom_id res chain seq x y z
N MET A 1 3.11 -18.06 20.78
CA MET A 1 2.62 -17.28 19.62
C MET A 1 3.11 -15.86 19.80
N ALA A 2 3.86 -15.31 18.85
CA ALA A 2 4.18 -13.89 18.88
C ALA A 2 2.90 -13.11 18.54
N PHE A 3 2.51 -12.14 19.37
CA PHE A 3 1.39 -11.24 19.09
C PHE A 3 1.69 -10.46 17.80
N VAL A 4 0.73 -10.43 16.88
CA VAL A 4 0.78 -9.60 15.68
C VAL A 4 -0.43 -8.66 15.76
N GLY A 5 -0.14 -7.39 15.99
CA GLY A 5 -1.13 -6.31 16.06
C GLY A 5 -1.04 -5.39 14.85
N PHE A 6 -2.14 -4.74 14.50
CA PHE A 6 -2.18 -3.66 13.52
C PHE A 6 -2.89 -2.47 14.15
N GLU A 7 -2.26 -1.31 14.11
CA GLU A 7 -2.75 -0.07 14.67
C GLU A 7 -2.79 0.99 13.57
N GLU A 8 -3.93 1.64 13.36
CA GLU A 8 -4.01 2.73 12.39
C GLU A 8 -3.14 3.90 12.86
N SER A 9 -2.31 4.45 11.97
CA SER A 9 -1.39 5.53 12.31
C SER A 9 -1.70 6.81 11.53
N GLN A 10 -2.15 7.83 12.25
CA GLN A 10 -2.35 9.17 11.71
C GLN A 10 -1.04 9.83 11.29
N GLU A 11 0.07 9.54 11.98
CA GLU A 11 1.41 10.06 11.63
C GLU A 11 1.82 9.59 10.23
N VAL A 12 1.72 8.28 9.98
CA VAL A 12 2.06 7.68 8.69
C VAL A 12 1.14 8.23 7.60
N ARG A 13 -0.15 8.40 7.91
CA ARG A 13 -1.12 9.00 6.99
C ARG A 13 -0.72 10.41 6.59
N GLN A 14 -0.45 11.30 7.54
CA GLN A 14 -0.07 12.69 7.24
C GLN A 14 1.21 12.77 6.38
N LEU A 15 2.18 11.91 6.69
CA LEU A 15 3.41 11.81 5.92
C LEU A 15 3.14 11.33 4.49
N ALA A 16 2.38 10.24 4.34
CA ALA A 16 2.01 9.69 3.04
C ALA A 16 1.20 10.69 2.22
N GLU A 17 0.25 11.40 2.82
CA GLU A 17 -0.55 12.41 2.15
C GLU A 17 0.32 13.54 1.57
N SER A 18 1.32 13.99 2.34
CA SER A 18 2.28 15.01 1.88
C SER A 18 3.16 14.51 0.74
N LEU A 19 3.51 13.22 0.74
CA LEU A 19 4.31 12.59 -0.32
C LEU A 19 3.48 12.35 -1.57
N ILE A 20 2.23 11.92 -1.44
CA ILE A 20 1.29 11.72 -2.55
C ILE A 20 1.11 13.03 -3.32
N ASP A 21 0.93 14.13 -2.61
CA ASP A 21 0.71 15.43 -3.25
C ASP A 21 1.92 15.93 -4.06
N LYS A 22 3.14 15.51 -3.68
CA LYS A 22 4.42 15.90 -4.32
C LYS A 22 4.89 14.93 -5.41
N HIS A 23 4.80 13.63 -5.17
CA HIS A 23 5.48 12.60 -5.98
C HIS A 23 4.50 11.63 -6.66
N HIS A 24 3.28 11.47 -6.15
CA HIS A 24 2.32 10.46 -6.66
C HIS A 24 0.99 11.08 -7.11
N PRO A 25 0.99 11.91 -8.17
CA PRO A 25 -0.24 12.52 -8.66
C PRO A 25 -1.30 11.48 -9.06
N HIS A 26 -0.87 10.28 -9.47
CA HIS A 26 -1.74 9.15 -9.83
C HIS A 26 -2.52 8.56 -8.63
N LEU A 27 -2.08 8.81 -7.40
CA LEU A 27 -2.72 8.37 -6.15
C LEU A 27 -3.57 9.46 -5.49
N LYS A 28 -3.62 10.69 -6.03
CA LYS A 28 -4.40 11.79 -5.41
C LYS A 28 -5.87 11.43 -5.20
N ASP A 29 -6.48 10.77 -6.18
CA ASP A 29 -7.88 10.33 -6.10
C ASP A 29 -8.05 9.14 -5.14
N ALA A 30 -7.03 8.29 -5.03
CA ALA A 30 -7.02 7.11 -4.18
C ALA A 30 -6.60 7.43 -2.73
N LYS A 31 -6.10 8.64 -2.44
CA LYS A 31 -5.56 9.04 -1.13
C LYS A 31 -6.50 8.73 0.05
N LYS A 32 -7.81 8.93 -0.13
CA LYS A 32 -8.82 8.63 0.90
C LYS A 32 -9.13 7.14 1.06
N HIS A 33 -8.72 6.33 0.10
CA HIS A 33 -8.90 4.88 0.04
C HIS A 33 -7.63 4.10 0.37
N ILE A 34 -6.58 4.76 0.89
CA ILE A 34 -5.37 4.11 1.39
C ILE A 34 -5.44 4.05 2.91
N GLY A 35 -5.42 2.85 3.48
CA GLY A 35 -5.31 2.64 4.92
C GLY A 35 -3.84 2.53 5.35
N PHE A 36 -3.46 3.27 6.40
CA PHE A 36 -2.09 3.31 6.91
C PHE A 36 -2.01 2.70 8.31
N TYR A 37 -1.23 1.63 8.45
CA TYR A 37 -1.17 0.85 9.69
C TYR A 37 0.26 0.61 10.13
N ILE A 38 0.49 0.73 11.44
CA ILE A 38 1.68 0.22 12.09
C ILE A 38 1.42 -1.21 12.53
N ARG A 39 2.31 -2.12 12.13
CA ARG A 39 2.30 -3.53 12.49
C ARG A 39 3.23 -3.78 13.67
N GLU A 40 2.70 -4.44 14.69
CA GLU A 40 3.45 -4.99 15.80
C GLU A 40 3.83 -6.45 15.56
N GLY A 41 4.94 -6.88 16.15
CA GLY A 41 5.45 -8.23 16.06
C GLY A 41 6.57 -8.39 15.02
N ASN A 42 7.18 -9.57 15.03
CA ASN A 42 8.40 -9.81 14.27
C ASN A 42 8.09 -9.84 12.76
N SER A 43 8.88 -9.13 11.97
CA SER A 43 8.80 -9.10 10.51
C SER A 43 10.18 -8.88 9.91
N LYS A 44 10.40 -9.44 8.72
CA LYS A 44 11.65 -9.22 7.97
C LYS A 44 11.63 -7.94 7.13
N TRP A 45 10.47 -7.32 6.98
CA TRP A 45 10.26 -6.10 6.19
C TRP A 45 9.97 -4.89 7.09
N ALA A 46 10.49 -3.73 6.69
CA ALA A 46 10.25 -2.45 7.37
C ALA A 46 8.93 -1.80 6.94
N GLY A 47 8.56 -1.96 5.67
CA GLY A 47 7.30 -1.51 5.08
C GLY A 47 6.71 -2.60 4.19
N LYS A 48 5.40 -2.51 3.91
CA LYS A 48 4.71 -3.36 2.96
C LYS A 48 3.46 -2.69 2.40
N ALA A 49 3.48 -2.44 1.10
CA ALA A 49 2.31 -2.11 0.30
C ALA A 49 1.49 -3.37 -0.04
N LYS A 50 0.16 -3.28 0.04
CA LYS A 50 -0.78 -4.34 -0.32
C LYS A 50 -2.02 -3.76 -0.99
N LYS A 51 -2.46 -4.36 -2.10
CA LYS A 51 -3.80 -4.12 -2.65
C LYS A 51 -4.85 -4.88 -1.85
N CYS A 52 -5.91 -4.21 -1.42
CA CYS A 52 -7.00 -4.84 -0.70
C CYS A 52 -7.69 -5.88 -1.57
N THR A 53 -8.01 -7.03 -0.99
CA THR A 53 -8.88 -8.05 -1.61
C THR A 53 -10.32 -7.52 -1.76
N ALA A 54 -11.16 -8.19 -2.55
CA ALA A 54 -12.56 -7.78 -2.70
C ALA A 54 -13.30 -7.73 -1.36
N PHE A 55 -13.01 -8.68 -0.46
CA PHE A 55 -13.59 -8.72 0.87
C PHE A 55 -13.10 -7.57 1.76
N GLU A 56 -11.79 -7.29 1.79
CA GLU A 56 -11.24 -6.18 2.58
C GLU A 56 -11.78 -4.81 2.11
N ARG A 57 -11.92 -4.63 0.79
CA ARG A 57 -12.55 -3.42 0.24
C ARG A 57 -13.99 -3.27 0.73
N HIS A 58 -14.76 -4.36 0.72
CA HIS A 58 -16.15 -4.34 1.19
C HIS A 58 -16.27 -4.03 2.69
N MET A 59 -15.29 -4.47 3.50
CA MET A 59 -15.31 -4.27 4.95
C MET A 59 -14.79 -2.91 5.42
N THR A 60 -13.93 -2.26 4.63
CA THR A 60 -13.16 -1.08 5.11
C THR A 60 -13.22 0.13 4.19
N ASP A 61 -13.80 0.01 2.99
CA ASP A 61 -13.78 1.00 1.91
C ASP A 61 -12.38 1.43 1.42
N TYR A 62 -11.32 0.81 1.96
CA TYR A 62 -9.95 1.02 1.52
C TYR A 62 -9.61 0.10 0.35
N MET A 63 -8.98 0.67 -0.67
CA MET A 63 -8.50 -0.05 -1.86
C MET A 63 -7.07 -0.55 -1.70
N LEU A 64 -6.27 0.14 -0.89
CA LEU A 64 -4.85 -0.12 -0.68
C LEU A 64 -4.54 -0.06 0.82
N PHE A 65 -3.56 -0.85 1.25
CA PHE A 65 -3.00 -0.81 2.58
C PHE A 65 -1.50 -0.61 2.53
N VAL A 66 -1.01 0.26 3.40
CA VAL A 66 0.41 0.43 3.70
C VAL A 66 0.64 0.00 5.14
N PHE A 67 1.47 -1.01 5.31
CA PHE A 67 1.88 -1.52 6.62
C PHE A 67 3.31 -1.09 6.91
N ILE A 68 3.55 -0.56 8.10
CA ILE A 68 4.86 -0.16 8.57
C ILE A 68 5.21 -0.96 9.82
N ASN A 69 6.39 -1.56 9.88
CA ASN A 69 6.81 -2.28 11.07
C ASN A 69 7.15 -1.31 12.21
N LYS A 70 6.56 -1.51 13.40
CA LYS A 70 6.74 -0.62 14.57
C LYS A 70 8.19 -0.52 15.03
N GLU A 71 8.91 -1.63 15.04
CA GLU A 71 10.32 -1.68 15.49
C GLU A 71 11.24 -0.99 14.49
N ALA A 72 11.00 -1.18 13.19
CA ALA A 72 11.69 -0.42 12.15
C ALA A 72 11.37 1.08 12.22
N TRP A 73 10.09 1.45 12.40
CA TRP A 73 9.66 2.85 12.47
C TRP A 73 10.32 3.63 13.61
N LYS A 74 10.43 3.01 14.79
CA LYS A 74 11.06 3.63 15.97
C LYS A 74 12.54 3.92 15.79
N THR A 75 13.24 3.08 15.02
CA THR A 75 14.69 3.23 14.79
C THR A 75 15.02 4.18 13.64
N MET A 76 14.04 4.52 12.80
CA MET A 76 14.19 5.45 11.69
C MET A 76 13.99 6.91 12.10
N ASN A 77 14.82 7.79 11.54
CA ASN A 77 14.61 9.24 11.60
C ASN A 77 13.51 9.68 10.62
N HIS A 78 13.13 10.96 10.66
CA HIS A 78 12.03 11.48 9.84
C HIS A 78 12.26 11.31 8.32
N GLU A 79 13.49 11.52 7.84
CA GLU A 79 13.82 11.37 6.41
C GLU A 79 13.72 9.92 5.96
N GLN A 80 14.21 8.97 6.78
CA GLN A 80 14.11 7.54 6.51
C GLN A 80 12.66 7.06 6.52
N ARG A 81 11.84 7.58 7.44
CA ARG A 81 10.40 7.33 7.48
C ARG A 81 9.71 7.81 6.21
N ALA A 82 10.04 9.03 5.77
CA ALA A 82 9.51 9.59 4.53
C ALA A 82 9.91 8.73 3.32
N ALA A 83 11.19 8.37 3.22
CA ALA A 83 11.70 7.51 2.15
C ALA A 83 11.05 6.13 2.13
N LEU A 84 10.81 5.51 3.30
CA LEU A 84 10.12 4.23 3.40
C LEU A 84 8.68 4.35 2.90
N VAL A 85 7.92 5.33 3.39
CA VAL A 85 6.52 5.54 2.98
C VAL A 85 6.44 5.86 1.49
N ASP A 86 7.34 6.69 0.97
CA ASP A 86 7.40 7.02 -0.46
C ASP A 86 7.71 5.78 -1.31
N HIS A 87 8.64 4.92 -0.86
CA HIS A 87 8.94 3.65 -1.50
C HIS A 87 7.70 2.73 -1.54
N GLU A 88 6.97 2.61 -0.43
CA GLU A 88 5.74 1.81 -0.40
C GLU A 88 4.66 2.37 -1.34
N LEU A 89 4.54 3.69 -1.42
CA LEU A 89 3.59 4.34 -2.33
C LEU A 89 3.95 4.12 -3.80
N CYS A 90 5.24 4.06 -4.15
CA CYS A 90 5.72 3.77 -5.50
C CYS A 90 5.25 2.39 -6.02
N HIS A 91 4.99 1.42 -5.13
CA HIS A 91 4.48 0.10 -5.54
C HIS A 91 3.06 0.17 -6.09
N PHE A 92 2.32 1.24 -5.82
CA PHE A 92 0.96 1.43 -6.30
C PHE A 92 0.95 2.09 -7.68
N THR A 93 1.38 1.38 -8.71
CA THR A 93 1.20 1.83 -10.08
C THR A 93 -0.23 1.54 -10.54
N ARG A 94 -0.81 2.46 -11.33
CA ARG A 94 -1.99 2.10 -12.14
C ARG A 94 -1.47 1.11 -13.18
N ALA A 95 -1.90 -0.15 -13.10
CA ALA A 95 -1.81 -1.01 -14.27
C ALA A 95 -2.69 -0.35 -15.34
N GLU A 96 -2.07 0.15 -16.40
CA GLU A 96 -2.80 0.46 -17.63
C GLU A 96 -3.51 -0.82 -18.02
N TRP A 97 -4.83 -0.78 -18.00
CA TRP A 97 -5.62 -1.85 -18.57
C TRP A 97 -5.47 -1.70 -20.08
N GLU A 98 -4.49 -2.39 -20.66
CA GLU A 98 -4.47 -2.57 -22.11
C GLU A 98 -5.69 -3.41 -22.46
N GLU A 99 -6.59 -2.86 -23.29
CA GLU A 99 -7.66 -3.64 -23.90
C GLU A 99 -6.99 -4.82 -24.61
N PRO A 100 -7.26 -6.08 -24.21
CA PRO A 100 -6.63 -7.22 -24.86
C PRO A 100 -7.04 -7.18 -26.33
N ASP A 101 -6.05 -7.18 -27.22
CA ASP A 101 -6.29 -7.24 -28.65
C ASP A 101 -7.21 -8.43 -28.94
N PRO A 102 -8.38 -8.22 -29.57
CA PRO A 102 -9.32 -9.31 -29.85
C PRO A 102 -8.73 -10.41 -30.75
N ASN A 103 -7.58 -10.17 -31.40
CA ASN A 103 -6.83 -11.17 -32.17
C ASN A 103 -5.68 -11.85 -31.40
N ASP A 104 -5.33 -11.42 -30.18
CA ASP A 104 -4.29 -12.05 -29.35
C ASP A 104 -4.92 -12.95 -28.29
N SER A 105 -5.35 -14.14 -28.72
CA SER A 105 -5.97 -15.17 -27.86
C SER A 105 -5.04 -15.75 -26.79
N SER A 106 -3.73 -15.46 -26.85
CA SER A 106 -2.71 -15.93 -25.91
C SER A 106 -2.87 -15.35 -24.50
N LYS A 107 -3.47 -14.16 -24.38
CA LYS A 107 -3.64 -13.45 -23.10
C LYS A 107 -4.95 -13.75 -22.37
N TRP A 108 -5.87 -14.51 -22.99
CA TRP A 108 -7.19 -14.82 -22.44
C TRP A 108 -7.18 -16.01 -21.45
N VAL A 109 -6.08 -16.76 -21.39
CA VAL A 109 -6.01 -18.04 -20.67
C VAL A 109 -5.30 -17.89 -19.32
N THR A 110 -5.79 -17.02 -18.42
CA THR A 110 -5.46 -17.15 -16.98
C THR A 110 -6.46 -16.45 -16.05
N MET A 111 -7.74 -16.38 -16.43
CA MET A 111 -8.79 -16.13 -15.44
C MET A 111 -9.63 -17.39 -15.34
N TYR A 112 -9.69 -17.95 -14.13
CA TYR A 112 -10.43 -19.14 -13.70
C TYR A 112 -9.75 -20.50 -13.97
N GLY A 113 -8.84 -20.83 -13.07
CA GLY A 113 -8.56 -22.19 -12.62
C GLY A 113 -8.77 -22.27 -11.12
#